data_AF-A0A8J7KS22-F1
#
_entry.id   AF-A0A8J7KS22-F1
#
_cell.length_a   1.000
_cell.length_b   1.000
_cell.length_c   1.000
_cell.angle_alpha   90.00
_cell.angle_beta   90.00
_cell.angle_gamma   90.00
#
_symmetry.space_group_name_H-M   'P 1'
#
loop_
_entity.id
_entity.type
_entity.pdbx_description
1 polymer ?
#
loop_
_entity_poly.entity_id
_entity_poly.type
_entity_poly.pdbx_seq_one_letter_code
_entity_poly.pdbx_strand_id
1 'polypeptide(L)' 'MVVIGFDDIPAAGWNAYSLTTFRQDPMVMAAQALQLLERRQAQPQAPTSKAEVSAPLVRRQSA' A
#
# COMPACT_ATOMS: atom_id res chain seq x y z
N MET A 1 10.07 8.76 -22.36
CA MET A 1 8.77 8.77 -21.65
C MET A 1 8.93 7.93 -20.40
N VAL A 2 8.48 8.43 -19.25
CA VAL A 2 8.60 7.74 -17.96
C VAL A 2 7.21 7.27 -17.55
N VAL A 3 7.08 6.00 -17.16
CA VAL A 3 5.82 5.43 -16.67
C VAL A 3 6.04 4.84 -15.29
N ILE A 4 5.25 5.28 -14.32
CA ILE A 4 5.28 4.79 -12.94
C ILE A 4 3.88 4.27 -12.60
N GLY A 5 3.79 3.02 -12.17
CA GLY A 5 2.56 2.38 -11.72
C GLY A 5 2.24 2.61 -10.25
N PHE A 6 1.17 1.95 -9.80
CA PHE A 6 0.73 1.89 -8.40
C PHE A 6 0.48 0.42 -8.02
N ASP A 7 0.36 0.13 -6.72
CA ASP A 7 0.14 -1.19 -6.08
C ASP A 7 1.32 -2.18 -6.05
N ASP A 8 2.08 -2.31 -7.13
CA ASP A 8 3.08 -3.39 -7.32
C ASP A 8 2.47 -4.80 -7.30
N ILE A 9 1.35 -4.98 -8.00
CA ILE A 9 0.77 -6.31 -8.26
C ILE A 9 1.75 -7.21 -9.03
N PRO A 10 1.60 -8.55 -9.01
CA PRO A 10 2.53 -9.46 -9.68
C PRO A 10 2.79 -9.15 -11.16
N ALA A 11 1.77 -8.66 -11.88
CA ALA A 11 1.89 -8.29 -13.29
C ALA A 11 2.86 -7.14 -13.54
N ALA A 12 3.06 -6.23 -12.59
CA ALA A 12 4.04 -5.14 -12.72
C ALA A 12 5.48 -5.66 -12.90
N GLY A 13 5.76 -6.88 -12.41
CA GLY A 13 7.05 -7.55 -12.54
C GLY A 13 7.22 -8.38 -13.81
N TRP A 14 6.20 -8.52 -14.66
CA TRP A 14 6.34 -9.27 -15.92
C TRP A 14 7.35 -8.59 -16.84
N ASN A 15 8.18 -9.39 -17.52
CA ASN A 15 9.27 -8.89 -18.38
C ASN A 15 8.80 -7.89 -19.46
N ALA A 16 7.60 -8.10 -20.02
CA ALA A 16 7.05 -7.21 -21.04
C ALA A 16 6.72 -5.80 -20.52
N TYR A 17 6.50 -5.65 -19.21
CA TYR A 17 6.21 -4.36 -18.58
C TYR A 17 7.41 -3.80 -17.83
N SER A 18 8.03 -4.62 -16.97
CA SER A 18 9.13 -4.21 -16.08
C SER A 18 8.86 -2.84 -15.45
N LEU A 19 7.68 -2.72 -14.83
CA LEU A 19 7.06 -1.45 -14.47
C LEU A 19 7.59 -0.94 -13.13
N THR A 20 8.24 0.23 -13.13
CA THR A 20 8.53 0.98 -11.90
C THR A 20 7.21 1.37 -11.23
N THR A 21 7.05 1.16 -9.92
CA THR A 21 5.75 1.31 -9.24
C THR A 21 5.91 1.55 -7.74
N PHE A 22 4.91 2.11 -7.07
CA PHE A 22 4.85 2.17 -5.61
C PHE A 22 4.16 0.93 -5.06
N ARG A 23 4.81 0.21 -4.13
CA ARG A 23 4.23 -0.98 -3.50
C ARG A 23 3.24 -0.59 -2.42
N GLN A 24 1.98 -0.99 -2.59
CA GLN A 24 0.94 -0.88 -1.58
C GLN A 24 0.80 -2.26 -0.91
N ASP A 25 1.42 -2.47 0.27
CA ASP A 25 1.36 -3.78 0.93
C ASP A 25 -0.05 -4.04 1.50
N PRO A 26 -0.84 -4.95 0.91
CA PRO A 26 -2.22 -5.18 1.33
C PRO A 26 -2.31 -5.85 2.71
N MET A 27 -1.29 -6.62 3.10
CA MET A 27 -1.27 -7.29 4.40
C MET A 27 -1.04 -6.26 5.52
N VAL A 28 -0.13 -5.31 5.31
CA VAL A 28 0.10 -4.23 6.27
C VAL A 28 -1.13 -3.32 6.37
N MET A 29 -1.74 -2.95 5.23
CA MET A 29 -2.97 -2.15 5.22
C MET A 29 -4.11 -2.84 5.97
N ALA A 30 -4.34 -4.13 5.71
CA ALA A 30 -5.39 -4.91 6.38
C ALA A 30 -5.15 -5.01 7.90
N ALA A 31 -3.91 -5.25 8.32
CA ALA A 31 -3.55 -5.30 9.73
C ALA A 31 -3.79 -3.95 10.43
N GLN A 32 -3.40 -2.83 9.82
CA GLN A 32 -3.65 -1.50 10.36
C GLN A 32 -5.16 -1.18 10.44
N ALA A 33 -5.93 -1.56 9.42
CA ALA A 33 -7.37 -1.38 9.43
C ALA A 33 -8.03 -2.17 10.57
N LEU A 34 -7.64 -3.42 10.78
CA LEU A 34 -8.15 -4.24 11.88
C LEU A 34 -7.83 -3.62 13.24
N GLN A 35 -6.59 -3.15 13.44
CA GLN A 35 -6.22 -2.46 14.68
C GLN A 35 -7.05 -1.20 14.95
N LEU A 36 -7.39 -0.42 13.91
CA LEU A 36 -8.25 0.75 14.05
C LEU A 36 -9.68 0.36 14.44
N LEU A 37 -10.21 -0.74 13.86
CA LEU A 37 -11.52 -1.27 14.21
C LEU A 37 -11.56 -1.78 15.65
N GLU A 38 -10.57 -2.56 16.08
CA GLU A 38 -10.45 -3.05 17.46
C GLU A 38 -10.39 -1.91 18.47
N ARG A 39 -9.59 -0.87 18.20
CA ARG A 39 -9.53 0.34 19.05
C ARG A 39 -10.89 1.04 19.13
N ARG A 40 -11.59 1.19 18.02
CA ARG A 40 -12.93 1.83 18.00
C ARG A 40 -13.96 1.00 18.76
N GLN A 41 -13.93 -0.33 18.63
CA GLN A 41 -14.82 -1.21 19.38
C GLN A 41 -14.59 -1.11 20.89
N ALA A 42 -13.32 -1.06 21.32
CA ALA A 42 -12.97 -0.92 22.73
C ALA A 42 -13.33 0.47 23.29
N GLN A 43 -13.26 1.53 22.48
CA GLN A 43 -13.54 2.91 22.91
C GLN A 43 -14.39 3.66 21.85
N PRO A 44 -15.71 3.44 21.81
CA PRO A 44 -16.57 3.98 20.76
C PRO A 44 -16.59 5.51 20.66
N GLN A 45 -16.35 6.20 21.79
CA GLN A 45 -16.36 7.66 21.89
C GLN A 45 -14.97 8.29 21.76
N ALA A 46 -13.92 7.49 21.52
CA ALA A 46 -12.59 8.03 21.29
C ALA A 46 -12.55 8.88 20.00
N PRO A 47 -11.69 9.90 19.93
CA PRO A 47 -11.48 10.68 18.70
C PRO A 47 -11.13 9.81 17.49
N THR A 48 -11.34 10.35 16.29
CA THR A 48 -10.93 9.67 15.06
C THR A 48 -9.43 9.43 15.03
N SER A 49 -9.02 8.26 14.54
CA SER A 49 -7.62 7.90 14.37
C SER A 49 -7.33 7.54 12.91
N LYS A 50 -6.10 7.80 12.48
CA LYS A 50 -5.59 7.47 11.15
C LYS A 50 -4.30 6.65 11.29
N ALA A 51 -4.07 5.76 10.33
CA ALA A 51 -2.81 5.06 10.17
C ALA A 51 -2.23 5.41 8.80
N GLU A 52 -0.92 5.62 8.75
CA GLU A 52 -0.17 5.85 7.51
C GLU A 52 0.70 4.62 7.23
N VAL A 53 0.61 4.10 6.02
CA VAL A 53 1.34 2.90 5.58
C VAL A 53 2.39 3.33 4.57
N SER A 54 3.64 2.87 4.77
CA SER A 54 4.72 3.20 3.85
C SER A 54 4.47 2.57 2.48
N ALA A 55 4.59 3.37 1.43
CA ALA A 55 4.49 2.95 0.04
C ALA A 55 5.85 3.14 -0.66
N PRO A 56 6.79 2.18 -0.53
CA PRO A 56 8.12 2.32 -1.11
C PRO A 56 8.08 2.23 -2.65
N LEU A 57 8.96 2.97 -3.31
CA LEU A 57 9.16 2.89 -4.75
C LEU A 57 9.96 1.62 -5.11
N VAL A 58 9.39 0.79 -5.98
CA VAL A 58 10.06 -0.35 -6.61
C VAL A 58 10.53 0.09 -7.98
N ARG A 59 11.84 0.34 -8.14
CA ARG A 59 12.44 0.73 -9.42
C ARG A 59 12.61 -0.47 -10.35
N ARG A 60 12.18 -0.30 -11.61
CA ARG A 60 12.35 -1.24 -12.73
C ARG A 60 12.71 -0.45 -14.00
N GLN A 61 12.39 -0.93 -15.20
CA GLN A 61 12.90 -0.38 -16.46
C GLN A 61 12.04 0.76 -17.05
N SER A 62 10.80 0.95 -16.60
CA SER A 62 9.90 1.97 -17.15
C SER A 62 10.15 3.41 -16.65
N ALA A 63 11.01 3.59 -15.64
CA ALA A 63 11.34 4.89 -15.01
C ALA A 63 12.70 4.88 -14.30
#